data_AF-W7WP31-F1
#
_entry.id   AF-W7WP31-F1
#
_cell.length_a   1.000
_cell.length_b   1.000
_cell.length_c   1.000
_cell.angle_alpha   90.00
_cell.angle_beta   90.00
_cell.angle_gamma   90.00
#
_symmetry.space_group_name_H-M   'P 1'
#
loop_
_entity.id
_entity.type
_entity.pdbx_description
1 polymer ?
#
loop_
_entity_poly.entity_id
_entity_poly.type
_entity_poly.pdbx_seq_one_letter_code
_entity_poly.pdbx_strand_id
1 'polypeptide(L)'
;MTPGSVDVLGAVLRWQTLRWQRQSERPPQLDLQADVEPFEVARLLRRLQPDFGWVGDLRVGAQVRVRSDPAVSAHIEIARTGGDLQVNEFGSIQPLGLTDARLEFMAESGLWQFNQLVAGAQLGRVVGAQTVRTAPDLLWPAPDAPVEGALRVQVENLGAWGAWVPAGWRLGGQMDGTLLVGGRFGGPDLTGQLAGRQLALRNTLEGVALSDGELDARFDGDTARLTTLRFKAGEGELRASGDARLGDAPQARLQLTAERATVLGRVDRRVVASGQASLALDAQTIRIDGDFRADEGLIDISRSDAPTLGEDVTVRRAGDATAATETAAPRTPRTVDLRLAVNLGPRFKLRGRGSIPDSKATCASPRRAAGWRHMAKSAPMQAPTRPMARSWRSNAG
;
A
#
# COMPACT_ATOMS: atom_id res chain seq x y z
N MET A 1 43.57 -4.41 -6.04
CA MET A 1 43.89 -4.26 -4.60
C MET A 1 43.89 -5.64 -3.95
N THR A 2 44.54 -5.77 -2.79
CA THR A 2 44.51 -6.94 -1.91
C THR A 2 43.13 -7.10 -1.24
N PRO A 3 42.81 -8.29 -0.68
CA PRO A 3 41.57 -8.53 0.03
C PRO A 3 41.33 -7.51 1.15
N GLY A 4 40.06 -7.19 1.41
CA GLY A 4 39.68 -6.25 2.46
C GLY A 4 38.20 -6.35 2.83
N SER A 5 37.79 -5.56 3.82
CA SER A 5 36.40 -5.52 4.29
C SER A 5 35.95 -4.11 4.63
N VAL A 6 34.66 -3.84 4.45
CA VAL A 6 34.02 -2.57 4.81
C VAL A 6 32.62 -2.83 5.37
N ASP A 7 32.23 -2.10 6.40
CA ASP A 7 30.84 -2.08 6.88
C ASP A 7 30.07 -1.00 6.11
N VAL A 8 29.02 -1.42 5.41
CA VAL A 8 28.08 -0.51 4.73
C VAL A 8 26.70 -0.77 5.29
N LEU A 9 26.16 0.23 6.01
CA LEU A 9 24.81 0.18 6.59
C LEU A 9 24.57 -1.03 7.51
N GLY A 10 25.59 -1.58 8.15
CA GLY A 10 25.49 -2.76 9.01
C GLY A 10 25.59 -4.10 8.28
N ALA A 11 25.89 -4.07 6.98
CA ALA A 11 26.28 -5.23 6.19
C ALA A 11 27.80 -5.20 5.97
N VAL A 12 28.50 -6.27 6.35
CA VAL A 12 29.95 -6.38 6.15
C VAL A 12 30.20 -6.94 4.76
N LEU A 13 30.74 -6.10 3.87
CA LEU A 13 31.20 -6.50 2.54
C LEU A 13 32.67 -6.91 2.64
N ARG A 14 33.00 -8.15 2.28
CA ARG A 14 34.37 -8.64 2.13
C ARG A 14 34.68 -8.82 0.66
N TRP A 15 35.73 -8.17 0.15
CA TRP A 15 36.17 -8.37 -1.23
C TRP A 15 37.50 -9.12 -1.27
N GLN A 16 37.62 -10.01 -2.25
CA GLN A 16 38.87 -10.68 -2.59
C GLN A 16 39.64 -9.86 -3.62
N THR A 17 38.91 -9.39 -4.63
CA THR A 17 39.43 -8.54 -5.71
C THR A 17 38.56 -7.31 -5.82
N LEU A 18 39.20 -6.14 -5.81
CA LEU A 18 38.59 -4.87 -6.22
C LEU A 18 39.62 -4.13 -7.07
N ARG A 19 39.25 -3.89 -8.33
CA ARG A 19 39.96 -3.02 -9.25
C ARG A 19 38.95 -2.11 -9.90
N TRP A 20 39.18 -0.81 -9.76
CA TRP A 20 38.38 0.22 -10.41
C TRP A 20 39.36 1.13 -11.15
N GLN A 21 39.18 1.25 -12.46
CA GLN A 21 39.95 2.17 -13.29
C GLN A 21 38.99 3.02 -14.10
N ARG A 22 39.00 4.32 -13.83
CA ARG A 22 38.26 5.30 -14.61
C ARG A 22 39.15 5.78 -15.76
N GLN A 23 38.67 5.64 -16.99
CA GLN A 23 39.33 6.17 -18.17
C GLN A 23 38.46 7.30 -18.75
N SER A 24 39.09 8.34 -19.29
CA SER A 24 38.39 9.57 -19.72
C SER A 24 37.44 9.35 -20.90
N GLU A 25 37.71 8.35 -21.75
CA GLU A 25 36.99 8.09 -23.01
C GLU A 25 36.37 6.69 -23.10
N ARG A 26 36.42 5.89 -22.01
CA ARG A 26 35.84 4.54 -21.96
C ARG A 26 34.98 4.35 -20.71
N PRO A 27 33.99 3.43 -20.74
CA PRO A 27 33.30 2.98 -19.55
C PRO A 27 34.29 2.54 -18.47
N PRO A 28 33.99 2.77 -17.18
CA PRO A 28 34.89 2.39 -16.11
C PRO A 28 35.14 0.87 -16.11
N GLN A 29 36.41 0.49 -15.96
CA GLN A 29 36.78 -0.90 -15.77
C GLN A 29 36.62 -1.26 -14.29
N LEU A 30 35.75 -2.24 -14.04
CA LEU A 30 35.42 -2.79 -12.75
C LEU A 30 35.74 -4.28 -12.78
N ASP A 31 36.51 -4.75 -11.81
CA ASP A 31 36.70 -6.16 -11.49
C ASP A 31 36.52 -6.29 -9.98
N LEU A 32 35.39 -6.88 -9.59
CA LEU A 32 34.92 -7.02 -8.21
C LEU A 32 34.52 -8.46 -7.96
N GLN A 33 35.13 -9.05 -6.93
CA GLN A 33 34.67 -10.29 -6.33
C GLN A 33 34.52 -10.04 -4.83
N ALA A 34 33.28 -10.12 -4.35
CA ALA A 34 32.94 -9.86 -2.97
C ALA A 34 31.81 -10.74 -2.46
N ASP A 35 31.83 -10.96 -1.16
CA ASP A 35 30.80 -11.64 -0.39
C ASP A 35 30.29 -10.66 0.67
N VAL A 36 28.97 -10.57 0.81
CA VAL A 36 28.31 -9.81 1.87
C VAL A 36 27.95 -10.79 2.97
N GLU A 37 28.51 -10.58 4.17
CA GLU A 37 28.19 -11.39 5.33
C GLU A 37 26.69 -11.27 5.68
N PRO A 38 26.06 -12.35 6.16
CA PRO A 38 24.66 -12.33 6.54
C PRO A 38 24.34 -11.19 7.52
N PHE A 39 23.46 -10.28 7.13
CA PHE A 39 23.06 -9.13 7.93
C PHE A 39 21.55 -9.13 8.20
N GLU A 40 21.15 -8.53 9.33
CA GLU A 40 19.74 -8.42 9.71
C GLU A 40 19.02 -7.35 8.87
N VAL A 41 18.14 -7.81 7.98
CA VAL A 41 17.41 -6.95 7.02
C VAL A 41 16.53 -5.92 7.75
N ALA A 42 15.91 -6.30 8.87
CA ALA A 42 15.06 -5.41 9.65
C ALA A 42 15.80 -4.16 10.17
N ARG A 43 17.12 -4.20 10.37
CA ARG A 43 17.92 -3.02 10.74
C ARG A 43 18.02 -2.03 9.60
N LEU A 44 18.24 -2.52 8.38
CA LEU A 44 18.30 -1.69 7.18
C LEU A 44 16.92 -1.10 6.88
N LEU A 45 15.88 -1.92 6.93
CA LEU A 45 14.51 -1.47 6.63
C LEU A 45 14.00 -0.43 7.63
N ARG A 46 14.35 -0.52 8.92
CA ARG A 46 14.02 0.55 9.90
C ARG A 46 14.71 1.88 9.59
N ARG A 47 15.83 1.90 8.87
CA ARG A 47 16.46 3.16 8.42
C ARG A 47 15.79 3.74 7.18
N LEU A 48 15.36 2.87 6.26
CA LEU A 48 14.71 3.26 5.01
C LEU A 48 13.21 3.58 5.19
N GLN A 49 12.56 2.89 6.13
CA GLN A 49 11.14 2.96 6.44
C GLN A 49 10.93 2.86 7.97
N PRO A 50 11.33 3.90 8.74
CA PRO A 50 11.29 3.88 10.20
C PRO A 50 9.88 3.63 10.77
N ASP A 51 8.86 4.17 10.12
CA ASP A 51 7.48 4.13 10.64
C ASP A 51 6.69 2.87 10.26
N PHE A 52 7.29 1.96 9.47
CA PHE A 52 6.58 0.77 9.01
C PHE A 52 6.56 -0.35 10.07
N GLY A 53 7.40 -0.26 11.11
CA GLY A 53 7.42 -1.25 12.19
C GLY A 53 8.20 -2.53 11.87
N TRP A 54 9.18 -2.48 10.95
CA TRP A 54 10.01 -3.64 10.62
C TRP A 54 10.76 -4.20 11.84
N VAL A 55 10.54 -5.48 12.14
CA VAL A 55 11.21 -6.24 13.20
C VAL A 55 11.57 -7.64 12.70
N GLY A 56 12.15 -8.47 13.56
CA GLY A 56 12.57 -9.83 13.22
C GLY A 56 14.06 -9.95 12.97
N ASP A 57 14.47 -11.17 12.66
CA ASP A 57 15.86 -11.62 12.60
C ASP A 57 16.24 -12.14 11.20
N LEU A 58 15.45 -11.82 10.17
CA LEU A 58 15.77 -12.18 8.78
C LEU A 58 17.20 -11.80 8.45
N ARG A 59 18.01 -12.80 8.11
CA ARG A 59 19.38 -12.62 7.63
C ARG A 59 19.47 -12.90 6.15
N VAL A 60 20.07 -11.96 5.43
CA VAL A 60 20.36 -12.09 4.00
C VAL A 60 21.86 -11.95 3.79
N GLY A 61 22.43 -12.85 2.99
CA GLY A 61 23.79 -12.75 2.49
C GLY A 61 23.78 -12.47 0.99
N ALA A 62 24.92 -12.07 0.45
CA ALA A 62 25.06 -11.90 -1.00
C ALA A 62 26.43 -12.33 -1.52
N GLN A 63 26.46 -12.81 -2.76
CA GLN A 63 27.69 -13.02 -3.52
C GLN A 63 27.67 -12.11 -4.73
N VAL A 64 28.78 -11.41 -4.98
CA VAL A 64 28.91 -10.40 -6.02
C VAL A 64 30.16 -10.70 -6.83
N ARG A 65 29.99 -11.02 -8.10
CA ARG A 65 31.06 -11.10 -9.09
C ARG A 65 30.72 -10.19 -10.25
N VAL A 66 31.54 -9.20 -10.52
CA VAL A 66 31.33 -8.23 -11.60
C VAL A 66 32.64 -7.96 -12.30
N ARG A 67 32.66 -8.09 -13.62
CA ARG A 67 33.79 -7.74 -14.48
C ARG A 67 33.26 -6.97 -15.69
N SER A 68 33.86 -5.83 -16.02
CA SER A 68 33.42 -4.99 -17.14
C SER A 68 34.39 -4.88 -18.33
N ASP A 69 35.53 -5.58 -18.27
CA ASP A 69 36.54 -5.58 -19.35
C ASP A 69 36.84 -7.03 -19.81
N PRO A 70 36.70 -7.37 -21.11
CA PRO A 70 36.34 -6.50 -22.25
C PRO A 70 34.84 -6.21 -22.42
N ALA A 71 33.98 -6.94 -21.71
CA ALA A 71 32.53 -6.75 -21.70
C ALA A 71 31.99 -7.00 -20.28
N VAL A 72 30.78 -6.52 -20.01
CA VAL A 72 30.11 -6.73 -18.72
C VAL A 72 29.69 -8.19 -18.57
N SER A 73 30.25 -8.81 -17.53
CA SER A 73 29.83 -10.08 -16.95
C SER A 73 29.55 -9.85 -15.47
N ALA A 74 28.36 -10.22 -15.00
CA ALA A 74 27.96 -10.05 -13.62
C ALA A 74 27.20 -11.27 -13.13
N HIS A 75 27.43 -11.66 -11.89
CA HIS A 75 26.65 -12.62 -11.15
C HIS A 75 26.48 -12.08 -9.73
N ILE A 76 25.26 -11.65 -9.42
CA ILE A 76 24.90 -11.14 -8.10
C ILE A 76 23.78 -12.04 -7.57
N GLU A 77 24.05 -12.72 -6.49
CA GLU A 77 23.07 -13.53 -5.78
C GLU A 77 22.84 -12.92 -4.41
N ILE A 78 21.58 -12.67 -4.06
CA ILE A 78 21.14 -12.22 -2.75
C ILE A 78 20.15 -13.25 -2.25
N ALA A 79 20.44 -13.87 -1.10
CA ALA A 79 19.63 -14.98 -0.61
C ALA A 79 19.40 -14.91 0.90
N ARG A 80 18.21 -15.34 1.32
CA ARG A 80 17.92 -15.62 2.72
C ARG A 80 18.84 -16.73 3.22
N THR A 81 19.48 -16.45 4.35
CA THR A 81 20.37 -17.40 5.05
C THR A 81 19.73 -17.95 6.32
N GLY A 82 18.73 -17.25 6.86
CA GLY A 82 17.96 -17.69 8.02
C GLY A 82 17.07 -16.58 8.59
N GLY A 83 16.40 -16.89 9.70
CA GLY A 83 15.49 -15.96 10.37
C GLY A 83 14.23 -15.65 9.57
N ASP A 84 13.44 -14.70 10.06
CA ASP A 84 12.22 -14.25 9.39
C ASP A 84 12.03 -12.74 9.54
N LEU A 85 11.40 -12.14 8.53
CA LEU A 85 11.04 -10.73 8.60
C LEU A 85 9.68 -10.64 9.26
N GLN A 86 9.48 -9.60 10.06
CA GLN A 86 8.27 -9.44 10.83
C GLN A 86 7.88 -7.98 10.82
N VAL A 87 6.59 -7.71 11.00
CA VAL A 87 6.06 -6.35 11.12
C VAL A 87 5.40 -6.20 12.48
N ASN A 88 5.76 -5.14 13.19
CA ASN A 88 5.11 -4.73 14.43
C ASN A 88 4.10 -3.63 14.10
N GLU A 89 2.83 -3.97 14.12
CA GLU A 89 1.74 -3.03 13.94
C GLU A 89 0.89 -2.97 15.22
N PHE A 90 0.78 -1.78 15.82
CA PHE A 90 0.03 -1.55 17.06
C PHE A 90 0.37 -2.53 18.21
N GLY A 91 1.65 -2.91 18.33
CA GLY A 91 2.13 -3.84 19.37
C GLY A 91 1.94 -5.33 19.05
N SER A 92 1.37 -5.66 17.88
CA SER A 92 1.27 -7.03 17.40
C SER A 92 2.39 -7.33 16.41
N ILE A 93 3.23 -8.30 16.74
CA ILE A 93 4.32 -8.77 15.86
C ILE A 93 3.80 -9.88 14.95
N GLN A 94 4.00 -9.70 13.66
CA GLN A 94 3.48 -10.57 12.63
C GLN A 94 4.60 -11.08 11.73
N PRO A 95 4.87 -12.40 11.71
CA PRO A 95 5.90 -12.98 10.87
C PRO A 95 5.48 -13.06 9.40
N LEU A 96 6.44 -12.98 8.48
CA LEU A 96 6.19 -13.19 7.05
C LEU A 96 6.20 -14.68 6.71
N GLY A 97 6.76 -15.50 7.59
CA GLY A 97 6.91 -16.94 7.41
C GLY A 97 7.76 -17.28 6.19
N LEU A 98 8.80 -16.48 5.89
CA LEU A 98 9.66 -16.65 4.73
C LEU A 98 10.38 -18.00 4.80
N THR A 99 10.10 -18.87 3.84
CA THR A 99 10.80 -20.14 3.66
C THR A 99 11.94 -19.98 2.68
N ASP A 100 11.75 -19.16 1.63
CA ASP A 100 12.75 -18.88 0.60
C ASP A 100 12.66 -17.41 0.19
N ALA A 101 13.81 -16.80 -0.05
CA ALA A 101 13.91 -15.48 -0.67
C ALA A 101 15.25 -15.40 -1.37
N ARG A 102 15.24 -15.42 -2.70
CA ARG A 102 16.42 -15.36 -3.56
C ARG A 102 16.18 -14.37 -4.68
N LEU A 103 17.15 -13.49 -4.89
CA LEU A 103 17.25 -12.59 -6.03
C LEU A 103 18.58 -12.89 -6.72
N GLU A 104 18.52 -13.22 -8.00
CA GLU A 104 19.70 -13.51 -8.80
C GLU A 104 19.69 -12.58 -10.02
N PHE A 105 20.82 -11.91 -10.22
CA PHE A 105 21.06 -10.99 -11.32
C PHE A 105 22.28 -11.49 -12.07
N MET A 106 22.09 -11.84 -13.34
CA MET A 106 23.16 -12.26 -14.21
C MET A 106 23.27 -11.29 -15.38
N ALA A 107 24.49 -10.92 -15.75
CA ALA A 107 24.74 -10.16 -16.96
C ALA A 107 25.83 -10.87 -17.75
N GLU A 108 25.63 -11.04 -19.04
CA GLU A 108 26.64 -11.58 -19.93
C GLU A 108 26.48 -10.92 -21.30
N SER A 109 27.50 -10.19 -21.74
CA SER A 109 27.56 -9.62 -23.10
C SER A 109 26.30 -8.81 -23.51
N GLY A 110 25.80 -7.98 -22.59
CA GLY A 110 24.64 -7.10 -22.84
C GLY A 110 23.26 -7.75 -22.60
N LEU A 111 23.21 -9.04 -22.25
CA LEU A 111 21.99 -9.68 -21.76
C LEU A 111 21.98 -9.70 -20.24
N TRP A 112 21.02 -9.01 -19.64
CA TRP A 112 20.74 -9.06 -18.21
C TRP A 112 19.59 -10.03 -17.95
N GLN A 113 19.70 -10.84 -16.91
CA GLN A 113 18.69 -11.78 -16.43
C GLN A 113 18.42 -11.51 -14.96
N PHE A 114 17.16 -11.44 -14.61
CA PHE A 114 16.64 -11.12 -13.29
C PHE A 114 15.75 -12.28 -12.86
N ASN A 115 16.20 -13.10 -11.92
CA ASN A 115 15.42 -14.21 -11.37
C ASN A 115 15.04 -13.87 -9.93
N GLN A 116 13.76 -13.99 -9.60
CA GLN A 116 13.26 -13.79 -8.24
C GLN A 116 12.48 -15.00 -7.78
N LEU A 117 12.75 -15.44 -6.56
CA LEU A 117 11.95 -16.42 -5.85
C LEU A 117 11.70 -15.89 -4.45
N VAL A 118 10.44 -15.69 -4.10
CA VAL A 118 10.03 -15.43 -2.73
C VAL A 118 8.95 -16.44 -2.39
N ALA A 119 9.18 -17.24 -1.36
CA ALA A 119 8.23 -18.20 -0.86
C ALA A 119 8.10 -18.05 0.65
N GLY A 120 6.87 -18.09 1.13
CA GLY A 120 6.60 -18.14 2.56
C GLY A 120 5.33 -18.90 2.85
N ALA A 121 5.30 -19.53 4.02
CA ALA A 121 4.10 -20.20 4.52
C ALA A 121 2.92 -19.23 4.62
N GLN A 122 3.22 -17.94 4.85
CA GLN A 122 2.20 -16.90 4.91
C GLN A 122 2.07 -16.08 3.63
N LEU A 123 3.15 -15.79 2.93
CA LEU A 123 3.11 -14.94 1.73
C LEU A 123 2.66 -15.67 0.45
N GLY A 124 2.69 -17.01 0.43
CA GLY A 124 2.57 -17.78 -0.81
C GLY A 124 3.90 -17.79 -1.55
N ARG A 125 3.86 -17.96 -2.88
CA ARG A 125 5.02 -18.06 -3.75
C ARG A 125 4.93 -17.06 -4.90
N VAL A 126 5.98 -16.28 -5.06
CA VAL A 126 6.20 -15.37 -6.18
C VAL A 126 7.47 -15.81 -6.90
N VAL A 127 7.35 -16.08 -8.19
CA VAL A 127 8.48 -16.46 -9.05
C VAL A 127 8.51 -15.54 -10.25
N GLY A 128 9.67 -14.93 -10.52
CA GLY A 128 9.86 -14.08 -11.67
C GLY A 128 11.14 -14.42 -12.42
N ALA A 129 11.09 -14.27 -13.74
CA ALA A 129 12.23 -14.35 -14.62
C ALA A 129 12.05 -13.29 -15.70
N GLN A 130 12.94 -12.29 -15.74
CA GLN A 130 12.93 -11.26 -16.76
C GLN A 130 14.31 -11.11 -17.37
N THR A 131 14.35 -10.71 -18.63
CA THR A 131 15.57 -10.41 -19.35
C THR A 131 15.51 -9.00 -19.92
N VAL A 132 16.63 -8.30 -19.87
CA VAL A 132 16.79 -6.95 -20.41
C VAL A 132 17.99 -6.96 -21.34
N ARG A 133 17.82 -6.44 -22.55
CA ARG A 133 18.92 -6.35 -23.52
C ARG A 133 19.45 -4.93 -23.56
N THR A 134 20.75 -4.78 -23.42
CA THR A 134 21.44 -3.49 -23.40
C THR A 134 22.81 -3.60 -24.11
N ALA A 135 23.55 -2.50 -24.18
CA ALA A 135 24.88 -2.51 -24.77
C ALA A 135 25.86 -3.31 -23.88
N PRO A 136 26.78 -4.11 -24.45
CA PRO A 136 27.64 -5.02 -23.67
C PRO A 136 28.59 -4.35 -22.67
N ASP A 137 28.84 -3.06 -22.83
CA ASP A 137 29.74 -2.25 -22.03
C ASP A 137 29.03 -1.48 -20.89
N LEU A 138 27.69 -1.53 -20.84
CA LEU A 138 26.90 -0.88 -19.81
C LEU A 138 26.78 -1.75 -18.55
N LEU A 139 27.22 -1.19 -17.42
CA LEU A 139 27.14 -1.81 -16.08
C LEU A 139 25.72 -1.93 -15.54
N TRP A 140 24.73 -1.30 -16.18
CA TRP A 140 23.33 -1.36 -15.81
C TRP A 140 22.44 -1.06 -17.02
N PRO A 141 21.27 -1.70 -17.17
CA PRO A 141 20.35 -1.38 -18.25
C PRO A 141 19.82 0.06 -18.18
N ALA A 142 19.79 0.74 -19.33
CA ALA A 142 19.15 2.05 -19.45
C ALA A 142 17.62 1.96 -19.31
N PRO A 143 16.92 3.03 -18.90
CA PRO A 143 15.46 3.02 -18.72
C PRO A 143 14.67 2.65 -19.98
N ASP A 144 15.22 2.90 -21.17
CA ASP A 144 14.61 2.61 -22.46
C ASP A 144 14.94 1.20 -22.99
N ALA A 145 15.82 0.45 -22.30
CA ALA A 145 16.20 -0.90 -22.70
C ALA A 145 14.98 -1.84 -22.76
N PRO A 146 14.84 -2.67 -23.80
CA PRO A 146 13.71 -3.60 -23.90
C PRO A 146 13.78 -4.65 -22.79
N VAL A 147 12.65 -4.85 -22.11
CA VAL A 147 12.47 -5.89 -21.08
C VAL A 147 11.44 -6.90 -21.55
N GLU A 148 11.69 -8.17 -21.29
CA GLU A 148 10.77 -9.27 -21.55
C GLU A 148 10.83 -10.30 -20.41
N GLY A 149 9.73 -10.94 -20.06
CA GLY A 149 9.74 -11.95 -19.01
C GLY A 149 8.37 -12.34 -18.49
N ALA A 150 8.36 -13.02 -17.35
CA ALA A 150 7.15 -13.43 -16.67
C ALA A 150 7.28 -13.31 -15.15
N LEU A 151 6.13 -13.13 -14.50
CA LEU A 151 5.92 -13.16 -13.07
C LEU A 151 4.74 -14.07 -12.77
N ARG A 152 4.92 -15.02 -11.86
CA ARG A 152 3.88 -15.92 -11.36
C ARG A 152 3.69 -15.69 -9.88
N VAL A 153 2.44 -15.44 -9.50
CA VAL A 153 2.01 -15.27 -8.11
C VAL A 153 1.07 -16.42 -7.77
N GLN A 154 1.30 -17.07 -6.64
CA GLN A 154 0.47 -18.15 -6.14
C GLN A 154 0.34 -18.04 -4.64
N VAL A 155 -0.88 -17.85 -4.15
CA VAL A 155 -1.20 -17.75 -2.74
C VAL A 155 -2.29 -18.77 -2.45
N GLU A 156 -1.92 -19.87 -1.80
CA GLU A 156 -2.84 -20.96 -1.50
C GLU A 156 -3.74 -20.68 -0.30
N ASN A 157 -3.33 -19.75 0.56
CA ASN A 157 -4.10 -19.33 1.73
C ASN A 157 -3.84 -17.86 2.07
N LEU A 158 -4.70 -16.98 1.56
CA LEU A 158 -4.72 -15.56 1.92
C LEU A 158 -5.02 -15.32 3.40
N GLY A 159 -5.53 -16.31 4.13
CA GLY A 159 -5.73 -16.20 5.58
C GLY A 159 -4.42 -16.03 6.34
N ALA A 160 -3.31 -16.48 5.77
CA ALA A 160 -2.01 -16.21 6.33
C ALA A 160 -1.59 -14.74 6.15
N TRP A 161 -2.30 -13.96 5.31
CA TRP A 161 -2.16 -12.52 5.22
C TRP A 161 -3.01 -11.77 6.25
N GLY A 162 -3.71 -12.47 7.15
CA GLY A 162 -4.50 -11.87 8.22
C GLY A 162 -3.70 -10.93 9.13
N ALA A 163 -2.37 -11.08 9.13
CA ALA A 163 -1.43 -10.13 9.67
C ALA A 163 -1.56 -8.72 9.04
N TRP A 164 -1.49 -8.64 7.72
CA TRP A 164 -1.38 -7.39 6.95
C TRP A 164 -2.67 -6.57 6.81
N VAL A 165 -3.73 -6.98 7.49
CA VAL A 165 -5.01 -6.26 7.50
C VAL A 165 -5.23 -5.64 8.88
N PRO A 166 -5.91 -4.48 8.96
CA PRO A 166 -6.13 -3.81 10.24
C PRO A 166 -6.73 -4.73 11.29
N ALA A 167 -6.46 -4.45 12.56
CA ALA A 167 -6.91 -5.30 13.67
C ALA A 167 -8.42 -5.65 13.57
N GLY A 168 -8.72 -6.93 13.83
CA GLY A 168 -10.07 -7.47 13.72
C GLY A 168 -10.45 -7.99 12.34
N TRP A 169 -9.77 -7.54 11.27
CA TRP A 169 -9.96 -8.10 9.93
C TRP A 169 -9.20 -9.42 9.74
N ARG A 170 -9.77 -10.30 8.93
CA ARG A 170 -9.17 -11.57 8.51
C ARG A 170 -9.50 -11.81 7.05
N LEU A 171 -8.48 -12.20 6.29
CA LEU A 171 -8.60 -12.63 4.91
C LEU A 171 -8.73 -14.15 4.83
N GLY A 172 -9.06 -14.64 3.65
CA GLY A 172 -9.13 -16.07 3.35
C GLY A 172 -9.30 -16.29 1.86
N GLY A 173 -9.11 -17.54 1.43
CA GLY A 173 -9.18 -17.94 0.03
C GLY A 173 -7.83 -18.01 -0.65
N GLN A 174 -7.87 -18.07 -1.97
CA GLN A 174 -6.72 -18.36 -2.81
C GLN A 174 -6.60 -17.32 -3.91
N MET A 175 -5.37 -17.06 -4.33
CA MET A 175 -5.08 -16.14 -5.43
C MET A 175 -3.99 -16.72 -6.32
N ASP A 176 -4.18 -16.66 -7.62
CA ASP A 176 -3.21 -17.11 -8.60
C ASP A 176 -3.15 -16.13 -9.77
N GLY A 177 -1.96 -15.90 -10.30
CA GLY A 177 -1.77 -14.95 -11.37
C GLY A 177 -0.52 -15.24 -12.17
N THR A 178 -0.59 -14.97 -13.47
CA THR A 178 0.56 -14.99 -14.37
C THR A 178 0.55 -13.69 -15.17
N LEU A 179 1.62 -12.94 -15.07
CA LEU A 179 1.83 -11.66 -15.73
C LEU A 179 3.06 -11.79 -16.62
N LEU A 180 2.92 -11.45 -17.89
CA LEU A 180 4.02 -11.23 -18.81
C LEU A 180 4.52 -9.79 -18.62
N VAL A 181 5.82 -9.64 -18.59
CA VAL A 181 6.51 -8.35 -18.51
C VAL A 181 7.05 -8.03 -19.89
N GLY A 182 6.78 -6.83 -20.38
CA GLY A 182 7.22 -6.35 -21.70
C GLY A 182 7.60 -4.87 -21.68
N GLY A 183 7.87 -4.31 -22.85
CA GLY A 183 8.08 -2.87 -23.01
C GLY A 183 9.49 -2.44 -22.61
N ARG A 184 9.59 -1.40 -21.77
CA ARG A 184 10.87 -0.76 -21.40
C ARG A 184 11.23 -1.02 -19.94
N PHE A 185 12.50 -1.20 -19.65
CA PHE A 185 12.99 -1.48 -18.30
C PHE A 185 12.59 -0.42 -17.26
N GLY A 186 12.60 0.86 -17.63
CA GLY A 186 12.18 1.98 -16.77
C GLY A 186 10.67 2.23 -16.71
N GLY A 187 9.88 1.45 -17.43
CA GLY A 187 8.41 1.57 -17.47
C GLY A 187 7.83 0.32 -18.12
N PRO A 188 7.83 -0.82 -17.40
CA PRO A 188 7.42 -2.10 -17.96
C PRO A 188 5.92 -2.17 -18.18
N ASP A 189 5.55 -2.80 -19.28
CA ASP A 189 4.17 -3.16 -19.62
C ASP A 189 3.84 -4.51 -18.99
N LEU A 190 2.66 -4.64 -18.39
CA LEU A 190 2.21 -5.90 -17.79
C LEU A 190 0.99 -6.44 -18.54
N THR A 191 1.07 -7.69 -18.99
CA THR A 191 -0.05 -8.35 -19.67
C THR A 191 -0.35 -9.69 -19.04
N GLY A 192 -1.61 -9.93 -18.67
CA GLY A 192 -1.98 -11.22 -18.07
C GLY A 192 -3.24 -11.13 -17.23
N GLN A 193 -3.38 -12.09 -16.31
CA GLN A 193 -4.55 -12.20 -15.45
C GLN A 193 -4.19 -12.58 -14.02
N LEU A 194 -5.03 -12.11 -13.10
CA LEU A 194 -5.03 -12.44 -11.70
C LEU A 194 -6.43 -12.94 -11.33
N ALA A 195 -6.51 -14.14 -10.78
CA ALA A 195 -7.74 -14.77 -10.34
C ALA A 195 -7.69 -15.02 -8.83
N GLY A 196 -8.83 -14.85 -8.17
CA GLY A 196 -9.01 -15.19 -6.77
C GLY A 196 -10.27 -16.04 -6.58
N ARG A 197 -10.19 -17.04 -5.72
CA ARG A 197 -11.29 -18.00 -5.47
C ARG A 197 -11.46 -18.27 -4.00
N GLN A 198 -12.69 -18.57 -3.60
CA GLN A 198 -13.06 -18.82 -2.21
C GLN A 198 -12.61 -17.68 -1.27
N LEU A 199 -12.58 -16.46 -1.79
CA LEU A 199 -12.13 -15.30 -1.05
C LEU A 199 -13.06 -15.07 0.13
N ALA A 200 -12.49 -14.73 1.27
CA ALA A 200 -13.25 -14.40 2.46
C ALA A 200 -12.65 -13.16 3.13
N LEU A 201 -13.53 -12.29 3.62
CA LEU A 201 -13.16 -11.12 4.39
C LEU A 201 -14.06 -11.05 5.61
N ARG A 202 -13.46 -11.05 6.80
CA ARG A 202 -14.23 -11.09 8.04
C ARG A 202 -13.71 -10.05 9.01
N ASN A 203 -14.61 -9.32 9.66
CA ASN A 203 -14.30 -8.55 10.84
C ASN A 203 -15.27 -8.94 11.96
N THR A 204 -14.78 -9.66 12.96
CA THR A 204 -15.60 -10.14 14.07
C THR A 204 -16.05 -9.01 15.01
N LEU A 205 -15.25 -7.94 15.12
CA LEU A 205 -15.57 -6.78 15.95
C LEU A 205 -16.74 -5.99 15.36
N GLU A 206 -16.78 -5.86 14.04
CA GLU A 206 -17.84 -5.15 13.30
C GLU A 206 -18.98 -6.08 12.82
N GLY A 207 -18.80 -7.41 12.93
CA GLY A 207 -19.73 -8.41 12.41
C GLY A 207 -19.78 -8.48 10.89
N VAL A 208 -18.74 -8.02 10.20
CA VAL A 208 -18.60 -8.16 8.75
C VAL A 208 -18.21 -9.60 8.43
N ALA A 209 -18.94 -10.26 7.54
CA ALA A 209 -18.61 -11.61 7.09
C ALA A 209 -18.94 -11.76 5.60
N LEU A 210 -17.90 -11.67 4.78
CA LEU A 210 -17.94 -11.92 3.35
C LEU A 210 -17.34 -13.30 3.07
N SER A 211 -18.02 -14.09 2.25
CA SER A 211 -17.60 -15.45 1.88
C SER A 211 -17.79 -15.71 0.39
N ASP A 212 -17.32 -16.87 -0.05
CA ASP A 212 -17.52 -17.39 -1.41
C ASP A 212 -17.13 -16.38 -2.49
N GLY A 213 -16.08 -15.61 -2.20
CA GLY A 213 -15.67 -14.52 -3.05
C GLY A 213 -14.85 -14.98 -4.24
N GLU A 214 -15.00 -14.25 -5.33
CA GLU A 214 -14.26 -14.46 -6.57
C GLU A 214 -13.75 -13.13 -7.12
N LEU A 215 -12.53 -13.17 -7.65
CA LEU A 215 -11.85 -12.03 -8.26
C LEU A 215 -11.32 -12.44 -9.63
N ASP A 216 -11.55 -11.59 -10.64
CA ASP A 216 -10.93 -11.65 -11.97
C ASP A 216 -10.45 -10.25 -12.32
N ALA A 217 -9.13 -10.11 -12.49
CA ALA A 217 -8.50 -8.90 -12.96
C ALA A 217 -7.60 -9.21 -14.16
N ARG A 218 -7.62 -8.32 -15.15
CA ARG A 218 -6.78 -8.40 -16.35
C ARG A 218 -5.84 -7.21 -16.42
N PHE A 219 -4.64 -7.46 -16.94
CA PHE A 219 -3.60 -6.47 -17.15
C PHE A 219 -3.31 -6.40 -18.64
N ASP A 220 -3.20 -5.18 -19.17
CA ASP A 220 -2.89 -4.90 -20.56
C ASP A 220 -2.07 -3.60 -20.64
N GLY A 221 -0.75 -3.76 -20.72
CA GLY A 221 0.19 -2.64 -20.79
C GLY A 221 0.24 -1.86 -19.49
N ASP A 222 -0.07 -0.56 -19.59
CA ASP A 222 -0.21 0.36 -18.46
C ASP A 222 -1.62 0.37 -17.86
N THR A 223 -2.51 -0.55 -18.27
CA THR A 223 -3.88 -0.63 -17.75
C THR A 223 -4.13 -1.92 -16.99
N ALA A 224 -4.94 -1.82 -15.93
CA ALA A 224 -5.50 -2.95 -15.23
C ALA A 224 -7.02 -2.80 -15.17
N ARG A 225 -7.75 -3.88 -15.39
CA ARG A 225 -9.20 -3.93 -15.30
C ARG A 225 -9.64 -5.00 -14.32
N LEU A 226 -10.39 -4.59 -13.30
CA LEU A 226 -11.11 -5.50 -12.43
C LEU A 226 -12.43 -5.87 -13.13
N THR A 227 -12.45 -7.03 -13.78
CA THR A 227 -13.63 -7.54 -14.50
C THR A 227 -14.74 -7.87 -13.51
N THR A 228 -14.39 -8.56 -12.43
CA THR A 228 -15.35 -8.99 -11.41
C THR A 228 -14.64 -9.15 -10.09
N LEU A 229 -15.19 -8.53 -9.05
CA LEU A 229 -15.00 -8.91 -7.67
C LEU A 229 -16.37 -9.16 -7.09
N ARG A 230 -16.65 -10.34 -6.56
CA ARG A 230 -17.92 -10.62 -5.89
C ARG A 230 -17.72 -11.34 -4.58
N PHE A 231 -18.64 -11.12 -3.66
CA PHE A 231 -18.70 -11.80 -2.37
C PHE A 231 -20.14 -12.05 -1.98
N LYS A 232 -20.40 -13.23 -1.40
CA LYS A 232 -21.61 -13.44 -0.62
C LYS A 232 -21.53 -12.64 0.68
N ALA A 233 -22.59 -11.92 1.01
CA ALA A 233 -22.68 -11.04 2.18
C ALA A 233 -23.98 -11.33 2.96
N GLY A 234 -23.98 -12.39 3.77
CA GLY A 234 -25.19 -12.95 4.37
C GLY A 234 -26.10 -13.58 3.31
N GLU A 235 -27.35 -13.12 3.21
CA GLU A 235 -28.31 -13.57 2.18
C GLU A 235 -28.20 -12.79 0.85
N GLY A 236 -27.35 -11.76 0.80
CA GLY A 236 -27.13 -10.92 -0.38
C GLY A 236 -25.73 -11.03 -0.94
N GLU A 237 -25.37 -10.07 -1.78
CA GLU A 237 -24.10 -10.05 -2.51
C GLU A 237 -23.49 -8.64 -2.54
N LEU A 238 -22.16 -8.59 -2.55
CA LEU A 238 -21.38 -7.41 -2.90
C LEU A 238 -20.66 -7.68 -4.20
N ARG A 239 -20.71 -6.74 -5.13
CA ARG A 239 -19.99 -6.76 -6.40
C ARG A 239 -19.16 -5.51 -6.57
N ALA A 240 -17.99 -5.63 -7.19
CA ALA A 240 -17.20 -4.50 -7.62
C ALA A 240 -16.53 -4.78 -8.98
N SER A 241 -16.30 -3.70 -9.72
CA SER A 241 -15.61 -3.69 -11.02
C SER A 241 -14.90 -2.36 -11.19
N GLY A 242 -13.98 -2.28 -12.14
CA GLY A 242 -13.38 -1.00 -12.48
C GLY A 242 -12.08 -1.10 -13.25
N ASP A 243 -11.39 0.03 -13.34
CA ASP A 243 -10.20 0.21 -14.16
C ASP A 243 -9.15 1.04 -13.42
N ALA A 244 -7.90 0.75 -13.72
CA ALA A 244 -6.75 1.47 -13.21
C ALA A 244 -5.73 1.71 -14.32
N ARG A 245 -5.04 2.84 -14.22
CA ARG A 245 -3.84 3.16 -14.96
C ARG A 245 -2.64 3.00 -14.04
N LEU A 246 -1.67 2.23 -14.49
CA LEU A 246 -0.40 1.93 -13.83
C LEU A 246 0.68 2.93 -14.28
N GLY A 247 1.87 2.85 -13.69
CA GLY A 247 3.01 3.72 -14.02
C GLY A 247 3.14 4.94 -13.10
N ASP A 248 3.75 6.01 -13.61
CA ASP A 248 4.21 7.15 -12.80
C ASP A 248 3.08 7.99 -12.17
N ALA A 249 1.92 8.03 -12.81
CA ALA A 249 0.74 8.74 -12.34
C ALA A 249 -0.42 7.76 -12.16
N PRO A 250 -0.38 6.91 -11.13
CA PRO A 250 -1.36 5.86 -10.95
C PRO A 250 -2.74 6.46 -10.66
N GLN A 251 -3.76 5.91 -11.34
CA GLN A 251 -5.14 6.31 -11.17
C GLN A 251 -6.01 5.06 -11.12
N ALA A 252 -7.08 5.06 -10.32
CA ALA A 252 -8.03 3.97 -10.28
C ALA A 252 -9.46 4.48 -10.14
N ARG A 253 -10.41 3.81 -10.78
CA ARG A 253 -11.84 3.99 -10.60
C ARG A 253 -12.48 2.65 -10.35
N LEU A 254 -13.25 2.56 -9.27
CA LEU A 254 -14.01 1.36 -8.91
C LEU A 254 -15.48 1.72 -8.77
N GLN A 255 -16.33 0.80 -9.18
CA GLN A 255 -17.76 0.79 -8.90
C GLN A 255 -18.05 -0.39 -8.01
N LEU A 256 -18.84 -0.15 -6.97
CA LEU A 256 -19.31 -1.15 -6.02
C LEU A 256 -20.83 -1.14 -6.03
N THR A 257 -21.42 -2.33 -6.04
CA THR A 257 -22.86 -2.55 -5.92
C THR A 257 -23.10 -3.50 -4.76
N ALA A 258 -24.02 -3.14 -3.88
CA ALA A 258 -24.51 -3.97 -2.79
C ALA A 258 -25.96 -4.34 -3.08
N GLU A 259 -26.26 -5.63 -2.99
CA GLU A 259 -27.62 -6.16 -3.15
C GLU A 259 -27.97 -6.96 -1.90
N ARG A 260 -28.80 -6.37 -1.03
CA ARG A 260 -29.16 -6.92 0.29
C ARG A 260 -27.95 -7.44 1.06
N ALA A 261 -26.82 -6.74 0.95
CA ALA A 261 -25.57 -7.15 1.57
C ALA A 261 -25.64 -6.92 3.08
N THR A 262 -25.30 -7.96 3.85
CA THR A 262 -25.15 -7.83 5.30
C THR A 262 -23.82 -7.14 5.59
N VAL A 263 -23.86 -5.82 5.76
CA VAL A 263 -22.66 -4.99 6.00
C VAL A 263 -22.26 -4.97 7.46
N LEU A 264 -23.21 -5.18 8.38
CA LEU A 264 -22.96 -5.44 9.80
C LEU A 264 -23.84 -6.61 10.26
N GLY A 265 -23.27 -7.58 10.97
CA GLY A 265 -23.91 -8.86 11.30
C GLY A 265 -23.79 -9.28 12.76
N ARG A 266 -23.87 -8.33 13.71
CA ARG A 266 -23.86 -8.62 15.16
C ARG A 266 -25.28 -8.74 15.74
N VAL A 267 -25.39 -9.33 16.94
CA VAL A 267 -26.65 -9.44 17.69
C VAL A 267 -27.20 -8.07 18.12
N ASP A 268 -26.32 -7.15 18.50
CA ASP A 268 -26.64 -5.78 18.88
C ASP A 268 -26.72 -4.83 17.67
N ARG A 269 -26.07 -5.18 16.56
CA ARG A 269 -25.98 -4.34 15.35
C ARG A 269 -26.06 -5.19 14.11
N ARG A 270 -27.20 -5.18 13.43
CA ARG A 270 -27.38 -5.82 12.13
C ARG A 270 -27.84 -4.79 11.12
N VAL A 271 -27.17 -4.71 9.98
CA VAL A 271 -27.57 -3.84 8.87
C VAL A 271 -27.44 -4.61 7.57
N VAL A 272 -28.56 -4.68 6.84
CA VAL A 272 -28.63 -5.20 5.48
C VAL A 272 -28.88 -4.01 4.56
N ALA A 273 -28.00 -3.80 3.59
CA ALA A 273 -28.04 -2.62 2.73
C ALA A 273 -27.99 -2.98 1.25
N SER A 274 -28.66 -2.18 0.44
CA SER A 274 -28.56 -2.18 -1.01
C SER A 274 -28.17 -0.79 -1.50
N GLY A 275 -27.40 -0.72 -2.57
CA GLY A 275 -26.96 0.56 -3.09
C GLY A 275 -25.72 0.44 -3.96
N GLN A 276 -25.11 1.58 -4.24
CA GLN A 276 -23.94 1.66 -5.10
C GLN A 276 -22.98 2.74 -4.60
N ALA A 277 -21.69 2.51 -4.83
CA ALA A 277 -20.65 3.48 -4.59
C ALA A 277 -19.67 3.52 -5.76
N SER A 278 -19.05 4.67 -5.95
CA SER A 278 -17.89 4.85 -6.81
C SER A 278 -16.72 5.34 -5.98
N LEU A 279 -15.55 4.78 -6.24
CA LEU A 279 -14.29 5.19 -5.66
C LEU A 279 -13.38 5.66 -6.78
N ALA A 280 -12.79 6.84 -6.63
CA ALA A 280 -11.76 7.35 -7.51
C ALA A 280 -10.50 7.65 -6.69
N LEU A 281 -9.37 7.14 -7.14
CA LEU A 281 -8.07 7.32 -6.52
C LEU A 281 -7.08 7.90 -7.52
N ASP A 282 -6.34 8.91 -7.09
CA ASP A 282 -5.17 9.44 -7.78
C ASP A 282 -4.00 9.58 -6.79
N ALA A 283 -2.93 10.26 -7.20
CA ALA A 283 -1.72 10.41 -6.39
C ALA A 283 -1.95 11.15 -5.05
N GLN A 284 -2.91 12.07 -4.99
CA GLN A 284 -3.12 12.95 -3.82
C GLN A 284 -4.48 12.77 -3.14
N THR A 285 -5.47 12.23 -3.85
CA THR A 285 -6.86 12.20 -3.38
C THR A 285 -7.50 10.83 -3.50
N ILE A 286 -8.39 10.54 -2.54
CA ILE A 286 -9.30 9.41 -2.57
C ILE A 286 -10.70 10.00 -2.45
N ARG A 287 -11.50 9.86 -3.49
CA ARG A 287 -12.91 10.29 -3.51
C ARG A 287 -13.83 9.07 -3.45
N ILE A 288 -14.79 9.11 -2.55
CA ILE A 288 -15.79 8.06 -2.37
C ILE A 288 -17.17 8.73 -2.43
N ASP A 289 -17.98 8.28 -3.38
CA ASP A 289 -19.34 8.75 -3.62
C ASP A 289 -20.29 7.56 -3.59
N GLY A 290 -21.33 7.58 -2.76
CA GLY A 290 -22.26 6.46 -2.68
C GLY A 290 -23.67 6.82 -2.25
N ASP A 291 -24.62 5.99 -2.68
CA ASP A 291 -26.02 6.01 -2.27
C ASP A 291 -26.41 4.61 -1.80
N PHE A 292 -26.80 4.52 -0.54
CA PHE A 292 -27.18 3.27 0.10
C PHE A 292 -28.52 3.40 0.80
N ARG A 293 -29.26 2.31 0.77
CA ARG A 293 -30.49 2.11 1.52
C ARG A 293 -30.28 0.98 2.52
N ALA A 294 -30.67 1.19 3.77
CA ALA A 294 -30.81 0.10 4.73
C ALA A 294 -32.13 -0.63 4.44
N ASP A 295 -32.05 -1.83 3.87
CA ASP A 295 -33.20 -2.71 3.63
C ASP A 295 -33.82 -3.21 4.93
N GLU A 296 -32.95 -3.51 5.90
CA GLU A 296 -33.24 -4.01 7.24
C GLU A 296 -32.14 -3.51 8.18
N GLY A 297 -32.50 -3.13 9.40
CA GLY A 297 -31.48 -2.81 10.38
C GLY A 297 -31.98 -2.86 11.82
N LEU A 298 -31.09 -3.25 12.71
CA LEU A 298 -31.24 -3.13 14.14
C LEU A 298 -29.94 -2.56 14.68
N ILE A 299 -30.00 -1.42 15.37
CA ILE A 299 -28.89 -0.92 16.17
C ILE A 299 -29.40 -0.79 17.60
N ASP A 300 -28.84 -1.59 18.50
CA ASP A 300 -29.12 -1.56 19.92
C ASP A 300 -27.97 -0.84 20.66
N ILE A 301 -28.17 0.45 20.90
CA ILE A 301 -27.22 1.28 21.67
C ILE A 301 -27.42 1.12 23.18
N SER A 302 -28.37 0.30 23.64
CA SER A 302 -28.60 0.09 25.08
C SER A 302 -27.50 -0.75 25.74
N ARG A 303 -26.79 -1.54 24.95
CA ARG A 303 -25.71 -2.44 25.40
C ARG A 303 -24.31 -2.01 24.98
N SER A 304 -24.19 -0.98 24.14
CA SER A 304 -22.87 -0.48 23.75
C SER A 304 -22.32 0.45 24.82
N ASP A 305 -21.06 0.24 25.17
CA ASP A 305 -20.30 1.17 26.00
C ASP A 305 -20.31 2.57 25.36
N ALA A 306 -20.31 3.60 26.21
CA ALA A 306 -20.38 4.99 25.76
C ALA A 306 -19.25 5.27 24.74
N PRO A 307 -19.50 6.03 23.66
CA PRO A 307 -18.45 6.37 22.71
C PRO A 307 -17.33 7.11 23.44
N THR A 308 -16.16 6.49 23.54
CA THR A 308 -14.94 7.17 23.98
C THR A 308 -14.30 7.82 22.76
N LEU A 309 -13.78 9.03 22.95
CA LEU A 309 -12.99 9.72 21.93
C LEU A 309 -11.80 8.84 21.54
N GLY A 310 -11.62 8.59 20.24
CA GLY A 310 -10.43 7.90 19.75
C GLY A 310 -9.17 8.72 20.06
N GLU A 311 -8.02 8.07 20.15
CA GLU A 311 -6.73 8.70 20.49
C GLU A 311 -6.29 9.80 19.49
N ASP A 312 -6.96 9.89 18.35
CA ASP A 312 -6.75 10.90 17.29
C ASP A 312 -7.68 12.13 17.40
N VAL A 313 -8.38 12.32 18.54
CA VAL A 313 -9.23 13.49 18.78
C VAL A 313 -8.64 14.37 19.90
N THR A 314 -7.95 15.43 19.51
CA THR A 314 -7.48 16.45 20.46
C THR A 314 -8.59 17.44 20.79
N VAL A 315 -9.08 17.40 22.04
CA VAL A 315 -10.01 18.41 22.56
C VAL A 315 -9.21 19.60 23.08
N ARG A 316 -9.17 20.70 22.31
CA ARG A 316 -8.55 21.94 22.76
C ARG A 316 -9.46 22.67 23.76
N ARG A 317 -9.19 22.53 25.05
CA ARG A 317 -9.65 23.47 26.09
C ARG A 317 -8.68 24.66 26.14
N ALA A 318 -9.20 25.87 26.24
CA ALA A 318 -8.38 27.06 26.46
C ALA A 318 -7.71 26.94 27.84
N GLY A 319 -6.42 26.58 27.90
CA GLY A 319 -5.65 26.62 29.14
C GLY A 319 -4.41 25.73 29.25
N ASP A 320 -4.31 24.61 28.53
CA ASP A 320 -3.22 23.65 28.79
C ASP A 320 -2.01 23.83 27.86
N ALA A 321 -0.86 24.09 28.49
CA ALA A 321 0.44 24.25 27.87
C ALA A 321 1.11 22.89 27.58
N THR A 322 1.83 22.89 26.47
CA THR A 322 2.58 21.84 25.75
C THR A 322 3.40 20.83 26.57
N ALA A 323 3.23 19.55 26.23
CA ALA A 323 4.29 18.55 26.28
C ALA A 323 4.68 18.20 24.83
N ALA A 324 5.98 18.19 24.54
CA ALA A 324 6.55 18.06 23.20
C ALA A 324 6.38 16.63 22.66
N THR A 325 5.66 16.49 21.55
CA THR A 325 5.62 15.27 20.74
C THR A 325 6.73 15.32 19.70
N GLU A 326 7.48 14.21 19.62
CA GLU A 326 8.51 13.97 18.62
C GLU A 326 8.00 14.29 17.21
N THR A 327 8.83 15.03 16.48
CA THR A 327 8.59 15.49 15.12
C THR A 327 8.49 14.30 14.17
N ALA A 328 7.26 13.84 13.94
CA ALA A 328 6.91 12.95 12.84
C ALA A 328 7.25 13.64 11.51
N ALA A 329 7.95 12.94 10.63
CA ALA A 329 8.13 13.37 9.24
C ALA A 329 6.75 13.48 8.56
N PRO A 330 6.53 14.49 7.70
CA PRO A 330 5.23 14.72 7.09
C PRO A 330 4.89 13.56 6.15
N ARG A 331 3.98 12.68 6.56
CA ARG A 331 3.13 11.97 5.61
C ARG A 331 2.43 13.06 4.81
N THR A 332 2.64 13.15 3.50
CA THR A 332 1.75 13.96 2.66
C THR A 332 0.38 13.32 2.80
N PRO A 333 -0.55 13.89 3.58
CA PRO A 333 -1.79 13.21 3.88
C PRO A 333 -2.56 13.13 2.56
N ARG A 334 -2.91 11.93 2.10
CA ARG A 334 -3.86 11.84 1.00
C ARG A 334 -5.17 12.43 1.48
N THR A 335 -5.73 13.35 0.71
CA THR A 335 -7.01 13.95 1.05
C THR A 335 -8.11 12.93 0.77
N VAL A 336 -8.92 12.61 1.79
CA VAL A 336 -10.08 11.73 1.63
C VAL A 336 -11.34 12.59 1.55
N ASP A 337 -12.05 12.51 0.42
CA ASP A 337 -13.36 13.13 0.18
C ASP A 337 -14.44 12.06 0.21
N LEU A 338 -15.34 12.13 1.18
CA LEU A 338 -16.37 11.13 1.42
C LEU A 338 -17.77 11.77 1.33
N ARG A 339 -18.56 11.30 0.36
CA ARG A 339 -19.95 11.70 0.16
C ARG A 339 -20.83 10.45 0.13
N LEU A 340 -21.59 10.24 1.20
CA LEU A 340 -22.50 9.10 1.34
C LEU A 340 -23.92 9.60 1.60
N ALA A 341 -24.85 9.20 0.74
CA ALA A 341 -26.28 9.28 1.00
C ALA A 341 -26.75 7.95 1.60
N VAL A 342 -27.39 7.99 2.77
CA VAL A 342 -27.91 6.80 3.45
C VAL A 342 -29.39 6.98 3.74
N ASN A 343 -30.21 6.12 3.14
CA ASN A 343 -31.65 6.06 3.37
C ASN A 343 -31.98 4.93 4.35
N LEU A 344 -32.55 5.29 5.50
CA LEU A 344 -33.01 4.31 6.49
C LEU A 344 -34.40 3.81 6.10
N GLY A 345 -34.46 2.57 5.60
CA GLY A 345 -35.72 1.96 5.18
C GLY A 345 -36.69 1.68 6.33
N PRO A 346 -37.94 1.32 6.03
CA PRO A 346 -39.01 1.16 7.02
C PRO A 346 -38.78 0.01 8.02
N ARG A 347 -37.83 -0.89 7.74
CA ARG A 347 -37.46 -2.03 8.59
C ARG A 347 -36.18 -1.76 9.38
N PHE A 348 -35.77 -0.50 9.49
CA PHE A 348 -34.67 -0.08 10.35
C PHE A 348 -35.18 0.26 11.76
N LYS A 349 -34.56 -0.30 12.80
CA LYS A 349 -34.92 -0.10 14.20
C LYS A 349 -33.70 0.36 14.99
N LEU A 350 -33.86 1.43 15.77
CA LEU A 350 -32.87 1.93 16.73
C LEU A 350 -33.43 1.72 18.15
N ARG A 351 -32.68 1.04 19.02
CA ARG A 351 -33.03 0.82 20.43
C ARG A 351 -31.98 1.48 21.31
N GLY A 352 -32.37 2.23 22.35
CA GLY A 352 -31.43 2.89 23.26
C GLY A 352 -31.82 2.84 24.73
N ARG A 353 -30.95 3.35 25.61
CA ARG A 353 -31.25 3.47 27.05
C ARG A 353 -32.26 4.59 27.26
N GLY A 354 -33.45 4.24 27.71
CA GLY A 354 -34.59 5.13 27.87
C GLY A 354 -35.76 4.62 27.03
N SER A 355 -36.91 4.42 27.67
CA SER A 355 -38.14 4.00 27.00
C SER A 355 -38.54 5.02 25.93
N ILE A 356 -38.19 4.76 24.68
CA ILE A 356 -38.85 5.38 23.52
C ILE A 356 -39.84 4.33 23.02
N PRO A 357 -41.16 4.55 23.19
CA PRO A 357 -42.16 3.66 22.61
C PRO A 357 -41.97 3.61 21.09
N ASP A 358 -42.28 2.47 20.47
CA ASP A 358 -42.27 2.19 19.02
C ASP A 358 -42.61 3.43 18.19
N SER A 359 -41.60 4.23 17.85
CA SER A 359 -41.75 5.38 16.97
C SER A 359 -41.08 4.99 15.68
N LYS A 360 -41.92 4.82 14.65
CA LYS A 360 -41.47 4.84 13.26
C LYS A 360 -40.68 6.13 13.08
N ALA A 361 -39.35 6.03 13.06
CA ALA A 361 -38.50 7.15 12.69
C ALA A 361 -38.63 7.35 11.18
N THR A 362 -39.70 8.02 10.76
CA THR A 362 -39.85 8.53 9.40
C THR A 362 -38.88 9.69 9.28
N CYS A 363 -37.68 9.44 8.78
CA CYS A 363 -36.79 10.51 8.37
C CYS A 363 -37.38 11.13 7.09
N ALA A 364 -38.19 12.19 7.25
CA ALA A 364 -38.70 12.96 6.13
C ALA A 364 -37.51 13.60 5.37
N SER A 365 -37.53 13.47 4.04
CA SER A 365 -36.50 13.95 3.11
C SER A 365 -36.38 15.49 3.04
N PRO A 366 -35.42 16.02 2.27
CA PRO A 366 -34.28 16.76 2.78
C PRO A 366 -34.61 18.25 3.00
N ARG A 367 -34.31 18.77 4.19
CA ARG A 367 -33.78 20.14 4.23
C ARG A 367 -32.31 20.03 3.88
N ARG A 368 -31.90 20.71 2.81
CA ARG A 368 -30.49 20.90 2.43
C ARG A 368 -29.66 21.15 3.69
N ALA A 369 -28.90 20.14 4.12
CA ALA A 369 -27.79 20.38 5.03
C ALA A 369 -26.78 21.17 4.22
N ALA A 370 -26.71 22.47 4.50
CA ALA A 370 -25.74 23.37 3.90
C ALA A 370 -24.35 22.76 4.08
N GLY A 371 -23.60 22.70 2.97
CA GLY A 371 -22.29 22.07 2.92
C GLY A 371 -21.37 22.60 4.02
N TRP A 372 -20.63 21.69 4.63
CA TRP A 372 -19.45 22.05 5.41
C TRP A 372 -18.37 22.54 4.43
N ARG A 373 -18.39 23.85 4.14
CA ARG A 373 -17.26 24.54 3.54
C ARG A 373 -16.24 24.79 4.64
N HIS A 374 -15.09 24.14 4.58
CA HIS A 374 -13.89 24.68 5.21
C HIS A 374 -13.55 26.00 4.50
N MET A 375 -13.96 27.13 5.07
CA MET A 375 -13.43 28.44 4.71
C MET A 375 -12.11 28.63 5.46
N ALA A 376 -11.00 28.59 4.74
CA ALA A 376 -9.78 29.25 5.18
C ALA A 376 -10.07 30.76 5.24
N LYS A 377 -10.26 31.31 6.44
CA LYS A 377 -10.30 32.76 6.66
C LYS A 377 -8.88 33.31 6.57
N SER A 378 -8.49 33.76 5.39
CA SER A 378 -7.51 34.83 5.25
C SER A 378 -8.23 36.16 5.52
N ALA A 379 -7.95 36.80 6.66
CA ALA A 379 -8.37 38.16 6.94
C ALA A 379 -7.19 39.11 6.75
N PRO A 380 -7.36 40.25 6.04
CA PRO A 380 -6.32 41.24 5.84
C PRO A 380 -6.24 42.16 7.07
N MET A 381 -5.02 42.45 7.52
CA MET A 381 -4.78 43.41 8.59
C MET A 381 -4.62 44.80 7.96
N GLN A 382 -5.70 45.61 7.99
CA GLN A 382 -5.63 47.05 7.78
C GLN A 382 -5.41 47.74 9.12
N ALA A 383 -4.37 48.55 9.23
CA ALA A 383 -4.13 49.49 10.33
C ALA A 383 -4.61 50.90 9.94
N PRO A 384 -5.15 51.71 10.87
CA PRO A 384 -5.69 53.02 10.56
C PRO A 384 -4.61 54.13 10.51
N THR A 385 -5.00 55.18 9.80
CA THR A 385 -4.28 56.39 9.37
C THR A 385 -3.97 57.41 10.49
N ARG A 386 -2.85 58.14 10.38
CA ARG A 386 -2.82 59.62 10.17
C ARG A 386 -1.38 60.20 10.02
N PRO A 387 -1.23 61.43 9.46
CA PRO A 387 -0.06 61.88 8.71
C PRO A 387 0.78 62.98 9.40
N MET A 388 2.04 63.19 8.96
CA MET A 388 2.58 64.47 8.44
C MET A 388 4.12 64.47 8.30
N ALA A 389 4.56 64.75 7.06
CA ALA A 389 5.53 65.77 6.67
C ALA A 389 7.07 65.63 6.90
N ARG A 390 7.77 65.90 5.78
CA ARG A 390 9.10 66.53 5.56
C ARG A 390 10.34 65.63 5.42
N SER A 391 10.70 65.44 4.13
CA SER A 391 11.99 65.77 3.48
C SER A 391 13.31 65.38 4.15
N TRP A 392 14.20 64.67 3.43
CA TRP A 392 15.40 65.23 2.79
C TRP A 392 16.18 64.16 1.97
N ARG A 393 16.41 64.53 0.70
CA ARG A 393 17.56 64.32 -0.22
C ARG A 393 18.22 62.96 -0.49
N SER A 394 18.43 62.81 -1.79
CA SER A 394 19.39 62.00 -2.55
C SER A 394 20.84 62.06 -2.07
N ASN A 395 21.59 60.98 -2.27
CA ASN A 395 22.79 61.04 -3.12
C ASN A 395 23.18 59.67 -3.68
N ALA A 396 23.60 59.72 -4.93
CA ALA A 396 24.27 58.66 -5.66
C ALA A 396 25.74 58.51 -5.23
N GLY A 397 26.29 57.33 -5.49
CA GLY A 397 27.70 56.96 -5.40
C GLY A 397 27.85 55.57 -5.98
#